data_AF-A0A9J7MUX6-F1
#
_entry.id   AF-A0A9J7MUX6-F1
#
_cell.length_a   1.000
_cell.length_b   1.000
_cell.length_c   1.000
_cell.angle_alpha   90.00
_cell.angle_beta   90.00
_cell.angle_gamma   90.00
#
_symmetry.space_group_name_H-M   'P 1'
#
loop_
_entity.id
_entity.type
_entity.pdbx_description
1 polymer ?
#
loop_
_entity_poly.entity_id
_entity_poly.type
_entity_poly.pdbx_seq_one_letter_code
_entity_poly.pdbx_strand_id
1 'polypeptide(L)'
;MVSTEAMTTETPETSKPPDIWKALSFLIDGQSDPGEIQQYLKGDGEEDTRLTEALQMVYSQSSDIDSAEKVELLAKATDLLLTASGHLNLNDQATGGFIVGKMAKSIEELSEKGAPFPQLKPAASAIVDTVSTLVEATVFEKEGTLKDESHLLPPRKRKVYKEKLDKERLERKQKHWKLKKEAVSALMEMIDHVASALLRSSAVPESATLGQKTVQLALKKEAELGEEPLSLPAGKVDFPTDDALLPFTSSSNVGWKITGFNDNPYIWDRSAGDIKSSVVDVTLGDAKGKEIPVNGLSEAITIVLQNRPEMFQVGHLVNYKHYDNDTMAYRDFQALENATYGVTLTVRTAGFIREARMYGKLGGDPTDIDHNFSKFLSWEDFDITGYEGNQTSTAFIVLPVEKINNGRGQYTIGLIMDECLSQKCKYSVDIVRISCRYWESDDNAWKGDGCKVSPKTTREETICLCDHLTAFGADIVLVPTQGNLCSRSEVGQDSCMVCLEEY
;
A
#
# COMPACT_ATOMS: atom_id res chain seq x y z
N MET A 1 76.94 21.95 -23.92
CA MET A 1 76.43 22.50 -22.64
C MET A 1 74.94 22.71 -22.79
N VAL A 2 74.15 22.19 -21.82
CA VAL A 2 72.70 22.39 -21.58
C VAL A 2 71.78 21.66 -22.59
N SER A 3 71.11 20.55 -22.22
CA SER A 3 69.82 20.38 -21.49
C SER A 3 68.62 20.76 -22.38
N THR A 4 67.51 20.00 -22.50
CA THR A 4 66.59 19.53 -21.44
C THR A 4 65.58 18.47 -21.96
N GLU A 5 65.11 17.65 -21.01
CA GLU A 5 63.75 17.07 -20.87
C GLU A 5 63.25 15.96 -21.83
N ALA A 6 63.35 14.71 -21.35
CA ALA A 6 62.46 13.63 -21.73
C ALA A 6 61.39 13.46 -20.64
N MET A 7 60.15 13.79 -20.99
CA MET A 7 58.93 13.58 -20.21
C MET A 7 58.66 12.09 -20.11
N THR A 8 58.73 11.53 -18.90
CA THR A 8 58.19 10.21 -18.58
C THR A 8 56.67 10.33 -18.50
N THR A 9 55.97 9.94 -19.56
CA THR A 9 54.53 9.66 -19.48
C THR A 9 54.36 8.26 -18.90
N GLU A 10 54.06 8.20 -17.61
CA GLU A 10 53.36 7.06 -17.03
C GLU A 10 52.07 6.84 -17.83
N THR A 11 51.89 5.60 -18.27
CA THR A 11 50.65 5.14 -18.87
C THR A 11 49.62 4.96 -17.74
N PRO A 12 48.37 5.41 -17.88
CA PRO A 12 47.34 5.02 -16.95
C PRO A 12 47.08 3.52 -17.15
N GLU A 13 47.35 2.72 -16.12
CA GLU A 13 46.81 1.37 -16.01
C GLU A 13 45.30 1.45 -16.24
N THR A 14 44.87 0.94 -17.38
CA THR A 14 43.46 0.63 -17.61
C THR A 14 43.14 -0.56 -16.73
N SER A 15 42.62 -0.29 -15.53
CA SER A 15 42.10 -1.32 -14.64
C SER A 15 41.02 -2.08 -15.38
N LYS A 16 41.28 -3.35 -15.71
CA LYS A 16 40.23 -4.26 -16.16
C LYS A 16 39.18 -4.33 -15.05
N PRO A 17 37.87 -4.28 -15.38
CA PRO A 17 36.84 -4.49 -14.37
C PRO A 17 37.10 -5.84 -13.67
N PRO A 18 36.92 -5.94 -12.34
CA PRO A 18 37.13 -7.18 -11.60
C PRO A 18 36.33 -8.32 -12.23
N ASP A 19 36.90 -9.54 -12.23
CA ASP A 19 36.15 -10.76 -12.57
C ASP A 19 34.90 -10.83 -11.65
N ILE A 20 33.73 -11.05 -12.23
CA ILE A 20 32.47 -11.10 -11.49
C ILE A 20 32.50 -12.17 -10.40
N TRP A 21 33.22 -13.28 -10.62
CA TRP A 21 33.44 -14.30 -9.58
C TRP A 21 34.24 -13.75 -8.42
N LYS A 22 35.22 -12.89 -8.70
CA LYS A 22 36.08 -12.27 -7.69
C LYS A 22 35.32 -11.18 -6.93
N ALA A 23 34.51 -10.38 -7.62
CA ALA A 23 33.64 -9.38 -6.99
C ALA A 23 32.56 -10.03 -6.13
N LEU A 24 31.90 -11.08 -6.64
CA LEU A 24 30.94 -11.87 -5.89
C LEU A 24 31.60 -12.60 -4.73
N SER A 25 32.78 -13.23 -4.91
CA SER A 25 33.47 -13.90 -3.81
C SER A 25 33.87 -12.91 -2.71
N PHE A 26 34.37 -11.72 -3.05
CA PHE A 26 34.70 -10.72 -2.05
C PHE A 26 33.46 -10.15 -1.36
N LEU A 27 32.33 -9.99 -2.05
CA LEU A 27 31.06 -9.64 -1.39
C LEU A 27 30.55 -10.77 -0.50
N ILE A 28 30.72 -12.01 -0.95
CA ILE A 28 30.40 -13.24 -0.22
C ILE A 28 31.36 -13.48 0.97
N ASP A 29 32.53 -12.84 0.98
CA ASP A 29 33.47 -12.88 2.10
C ASP A 29 33.39 -11.59 2.96
N GLY A 30 32.49 -10.65 2.64
CA GLY A 30 32.33 -9.37 3.34
C GLY A 30 33.49 -8.38 3.15
N GLN A 31 34.28 -8.54 2.10
CA GLN A 31 35.51 -7.80 1.80
C GLN A 31 35.40 -6.76 0.67
N SER A 32 34.26 -6.66 -0.03
CA SER A 32 34.06 -5.71 -1.15
C SER A 32 32.93 -4.69 -0.92
N ASP A 33 33.05 -3.54 -1.59
CA ASP A 33 32.05 -2.48 -1.68
C ASP A 33 30.98 -2.85 -2.73
N PRO A 34 29.66 -2.78 -2.42
CA PRO A 34 28.56 -2.92 -3.39
C PRO A 34 28.74 -2.11 -4.70
N GLY A 35 29.48 -0.99 -4.66
CA GLY A 35 29.81 -0.20 -5.84
C GLY A 35 30.60 -0.95 -6.93
N GLU A 36 31.39 -1.96 -6.58
CA GLU A 36 32.18 -2.75 -7.55
C GLU A 36 31.29 -3.62 -8.45
N ILE A 37 30.22 -4.22 -7.89
CA ILE A 37 29.24 -4.97 -8.70
C ILE A 37 28.47 -4.04 -9.64
N GLN A 38 28.08 -2.86 -9.15
CA GLN A 38 27.38 -1.89 -10.00
C GLN A 38 28.25 -1.43 -11.17
N GLN A 39 29.56 -1.26 -10.95
CA GLN A 39 30.49 -0.90 -12.01
C GLN A 39 30.66 -2.03 -13.03
N TYR A 40 30.67 -3.29 -12.58
CA TYR A 40 30.70 -4.47 -13.46
C TYR A 40 29.45 -4.58 -14.33
N LEU A 41 28.26 -4.45 -13.74
CA LEU A 41 26.99 -4.50 -14.48
C LEU A 41 26.92 -3.41 -15.56
N LYS A 42 27.49 -2.22 -15.27
CA LYS A 42 27.57 -1.06 -16.19
C LYS A 42 28.69 -1.09 -17.24
N GLY A 43 29.57 -2.11 -17.28
CA GLY A 43 30.69 -2.17 -18.25
C GLY A 43 30.27 -2.42 -19.71
N ASP A 44 31.22 -2.65 -20.62
CA ASP A 44 30.93 -2.90 -22.06
C ASP A 44 30.38 -4.32 -22.35
N GLY A 45 29.05 -4.47 -22.39
CA GLY A 45 28.32 -5.73 -22.59
C GLY A 45 26.81 -5.54 -22.39
N GLU A 46 25.98 -6.50 -22.81
CA GLU A 46 24.53 -6.42 -22.60
C GLU A 46 24.20 -6.65 -21.11
N GLU A 47 23.70 -5.61 -20.44
CA GLU A 47 23.47 -5.54 -18.99
C GLU A 47 22.66 -6.74 -18.46
N ASP A 48 21.62 -7.14 -19.19
CA ASP A 48 20.76 -8.30 -18.88
C ASP A 48 21.55 -9.62 -18.83
N THR A 49 22.46 -9.83 -19.78
CA THR A 49 23.22 -11.10 -19.86
C THR A 49 24.13 -11.27 -18.64
N ARG A 50 24.74 -10.17 -18.18
CA ARG A 50 25.63 -10.20 -17.00
C ARG A 50 24.88 -10.43 -15.71
N LEU A 51 23.69 -9.85 -15.57
CA LEU A 51 22.85 -10.09 -14.42
C LEU A 51 22.44 -11.57 -14.35
N THR A 52 21.98 -12.13 -15.47
CA THR A 52 21.63 -13.55 -15.55
C THR A 52 22.82 -14.45 -15.18
N GLU A 53 24.02 -14.17 -15.69
CA GLU A 53 25.25 -14.92 -15.33
C GLU A 53 25.57 -14.80 -13.83
N ALA A 54 25.49 -13.61 -13.25
CA ALA A 54 25.72 -13.37 -11.83
C ALA A 54 24.74 -14.16 -10.94
N LEU A 55 23.44 -14.11 -11.27
CA LEU A 55 22.40 -14.82 -10.55
C LEU A 55 22.60 -16.34 -10.65
N GLN A 56 23.02 -16.86 -11.81
CA GLN A 56 23.34 -18.29 -11.96
C GLN A 56 24.51 -18.72 -11.07
N MET A 57 25.52 -17.87 -10.89
CA MET A 57 26.63 -18.15 -9.97
C MET A 57 26.12 -18.27 -8.53
N VAL A 58 25.32 -17.32 -8.06
CA VAL A 58 24.71 -17.37 -6.72
C VAL A 58 23.81 -18.59 -6.58
N TYR A 59 23.03 -18.93 -7.62
CA TYR A 59 22.20 -20.14 -7.65
C TYR A 59 23.00 -21.44 -7.54
N SER A 60 24.21 -21.49 -8.09
CA SER A 60 25.08 -22.66 -7.93
C SER A 60 25.53 -22.83 -6.46
N GLN A 61 25.86 -21.72 -5.80
CA GLN A 61 26.32 -21.67 -4.40
C GLN A 61 25.18 -21.94 -3.40
N SER A 62 23.94 -21.59 -3.74
CA SER A 62 22.77 -21.83 -2.88
C SER A 62 22.36 -23.30 -2.77
N SER A 63 23.04 -24.20 -3.49
CA SER A 63 22.79 -25.64 -3.42
C SER A 63 23.51 -26.34 -2.26
N ASP A 64 24.49 -25.68 -1.65
CA ASP A 64 25.32 -26.24 -0.57
C ASP A 64 25.36 -25.26 0.61
N ILE A 65 24.23 -25.11 1.31
CA ILE A 65 24.11 -24.18 2.44
C ILE A 65 24.11 -24.97 3.75
N ASP A 66 25.12 -24.71 4.59
CA ASP A 66 25.37 -25.42 5.84
C ASP A 66 25.20 -24.54 7.10
N SER A 67 25.04 -23.23 6.92
CA SER A 67 25.10 -22.22 7.98
C SER A 67 24.18 -21.03 7.69
N ALA A 68 23.69 -20.38 8.75
CA ALA A 68 22.81 -19.21 8.63
C ALA A 68 23.56 -18.00 8.05
N GLU A 69 24.85 -17.88 8.36
CA GLU A 69 25.75 -16.83 7.88
C GLU A 69 25.88 -16.91 6.34
N LYS A 70 26.01 -18.12 5.79
CA LYS A 70 26.03 -18.33 4.33
C LYS A 70 24.68 -17.99 3.68
N VAL A 71 23.55 -18.30 4.34
CA VAL A 71 22.21 -17.89 3.87
C VAL A 71 22.11 -16.36 3.79
N GLU A 72 22.44 -15.67 4.88
CA GLU A 72 22.35 -14.21 4.98
C GLU A 72 23.11 -13.54 3.85
N LEU A 73 24.31 -14.04 3.61
CA LEU A 73 25.23 -13.46 2.67
C LEU A 73 24.84 -13.75 1.20
N LEU A 74 24.37 -14.95 0.88
CA LEU A 74 23.78 -15.24 -0.43
C LEU A 74 22.51 -14.42 -0.68
N ALA A 75 21.68 -14.21 0.33
CA ALA A 75 20.48 -13.39 0.23
C ALA A 75 20.83 -11.93 -0.06
N LYS A 76 21.76 -11.34 0.70
CA LYS A 76 22.26 -9.98 0.46
C LYS A 76 22.88 -9.81 -0.93
N ALA A 77 23.67 -10.79 -1.39
CA ALA A 77 24.26 -10.76 -2.72
C ALA A 77 23.17 -10.82 -3.81
N THR A 78 22.16 -11.69 -3.64
CA THR A 78 21.02 -11.80 -4.56
C THR A 78 20.24 -10.50 -4.62
N ASP A 79 19.90 -9.94 -3.46
CA ASP A 79 19.16 -8.68 -3.35
C ASP A 79 19.90 -7.51 -4.01
N LEU A 80 21.21 -7.42 -3.81
CA LEU A 80 22.05 -6.41 -4.43
C LEU A 80 22.03 -6.53 -5.96
N LEU A 81 22.17 -7.75 -6.49
CA LEU A 81 22.13 -8.00 -7.94
C LEU A 81 20.77 -7.60 -8.52
N LEU A 82 19.67 -8.01 -7.88
CA LEU A 82 18.31 -7.69 -8.32
C LEU A 82 18.02 -6.18 -8.29
N THR A 83 18.56 -5.47 -7.29
CA THR A 83 18.37 -4.02 -7.15
C THR A 83 19.25 -3.21 -8.11
N ALA A 84 20.41 -3.76 -8.52
CA ALA A 84 21.33 -3.05 -9.39
C ALA A 84 20.82 -2.89 -10.82
N SER A 85 19.93 -3.79 -11.28
CA SER A 85 19.28 -3.68 -12.57
C SER A 85 18.09 -2.73 -12.53
N GLY A 86 18.03 -1.76 -13.45
CA GLY A 86 16.88 -0.85 -13.56
C GLY A 86 15.58 -1.53 -14.01
N HIS A 87 15.67 -2.72 -14.60
CA HIS A 87 14.52 -3.54 -15.00
C HIS A 87 14.87 -5.02 -14.91
N LEU A 88 14.05 -5.80 -14.21
CA LEU A 88 14.20 -7.24 -14.08
C LEU A 88 13.30 -7.96 -15.09
N ASN A 89 13.91 -8.68 -16.04
CA ASN A 89 13.15 -9.55 -16.93
C ASN A 89 12.59 -10.77 -16.17
N LEU A 90 11.63 -11.48 -16.78
CA LEU A 90 10.97 -12.63 -16.15
C LEU A 90 11.92 -13.79 -15.79
N ASN A 91 13.00 -13.98 -16.55
CA ASN A 91 13.96 -15.06 -16.29
C ASN A 91 14.82 -14.76 -15.06
N ASP A 92 15.23 -13.51 -14.88
CA ASP A 92 15.99 -13.06 -13.71
C ASP A 92 15.11 -13.07 -12.45
N GLN A 93 13.84 -12.64 -12.57
CA GLN A 93 12.86 -12.76 -11.49
C GLN A 93 12.66 -14.23 -11.06
N ALA A 94 12.50 -15.14 -12.02
CA ALA A 94 12.34 -16.57 -11.75
C ALA A 94 13.61 -17.16 -11.09
N THR A 95 14.79 -16.80 -11.60
CA THR A 95 16.07 -17.26 -11.04
C THR A 95 16.24 -16.76 -9.61
N GLY A 96 15.96 -15.47 -9.35
CA GLY A 96 15.93 -14.90 -7.99
C GLY A 96 14.98 -15.65 -7.07
N GLY A 97 13.75 -15.93 -7.52
CA GLY A 97 12.77 -16.72 -6.77
C GLY A 97 13.28 -18.13 -6.43
N PHE A 98 13.95 -18.83 -7.34
CA PHE A 98 14.55 -20.14 -7.04
C PHE A 98 15.67 -20.07 -6.01
N ILE A 99 16.51 -19.03 -6.06
CA ILE A 99 17.58 -18.81 -5.07
C ILE A 99 16.95 -18.60 -3.69
N VAL A 100 15.95 -17.73 -3.60
CA VAL A 100 15.21 -17.46 -2.35
C VAL A 100 14.55 -18.72 -1.81
N GLY A 101 13.88 -19.51 -2.66
CA GLY A 101 13.26 -20.76 -2.24
C GLY A 101 14.25 -21.75 -1.62
N LYS A 102 15.47 -21.87 -2.18
CA LYS A 102 16.54 -22.68 -1.58
C LYS A 102 16.98 -22.14 -0.22
N MET A 103 17.16 -20.83 -0.10
CA MET A 103 17.56 -20.18 1.15
C MET A 103 16.50 -20.31 2.25
N ALA A 104 15.22 -20.13 1.92
CA ALA A 104 14.09 -20.34 2.83
C ALA A 104 14.07 -21.78 3.36
N LYS A 105 14.24 -22.76 2.48
CA LYS A 105 14.35 -24.18 2.86
C LYS A 105 15.54 -24.44 3.78
N SER A 106 16.70 -23.84 3.52
CA SER A 106 17.87 -23.97 4.40
C SER A 106 17.60 -23.41 5.80
N ILE A 107 16.84 -22.32 5.94
CA ILE A 107 16.44 -21.79 7.25
C ILE A 107 15.51 -22.77 7.98
N GLU A 108 14.59 -23.42 7.28
CA GLU A 108 13.77 -24.49 7.86
C GLU A 108 14.63 -25.63 8.40
N GLU A 109 15.55 -26.16 7.58
CA GLU A 109 16.43 -27.27 7.96
C GLU A 109 17.37 -26.90 9.13
N LEU A 110 17.86 -25.65 9.18
CA LEU A 110 18.68 -25.16 10.30
C LEU A 110 17.86 -25.02 11.59
N SER A 111 16.62 -24.53 11.49
CA SER A 111 15.69 -24.46 12.62
C SER A 111 15.39 -25.86 13.18
N GLU A 112 15.13 -26.84 12.31
CA GLU A 112 14.91 -28.24 12.70
C GLU A 112 16.13 -28.88 13.39
N LYS A 113 17.34 -28.48 12.99
CA LYS A 113 18.60 -28.88 13.65
C LYS A 113 18.83 -28.17 15.00
N GLY A 114 17.94 -27.26 15.40
CA GLY A 114 17.97 -26.58 16.68
C GLY A 114 18.71 -25.24 16.70
N ALA A 115 18.95 -24.63 15.53
CA ALA A 115 19.52 -23.28 15.48
C ALA A 115 18.61 -22.27 16.20
N PRO A 116 19.14 -21.42 17.11
CA PRO A 116 18.34 -20.48 17.87
C PRO A 116 17.94 -19.26 17.04
N PHE A 117 16.85 -18.60 17.43
CA PHE A 117 16.29 -17.43 16.75
C PHE A 117 17.32 -16.33 16.44
N PRO A 118 18.21 -15.91 17.37
CA PRO A 118 19.18 -14.86 17.09
C PRO A 118 20.18 -15.21 15.99
N GLN A 119 20.45 -16.49 15.77
CA GLN A 119 21.33 -16.96 14.70
C GLN A 119 20.61 -16.93 13.34
N LEU A 120 19.32 -17.28 13.30
CA LEU A 120 18.54 -17.35 12.07
C LEU A 120 18.01 -15.97 11.62
N LYS A 121 17.78 -15.04 12.56
CA LYS A 121 17.13 -13.74 12.30
C LYS A 121 17.81 -12.92 11.19
N PRO A 122 19.15 -12.73 11.16
CA PRO A 122 19.78 -11.91 10.12
C PRO A 122 19.57 -12.48 8.71
N ALA A 123 19.72 -13.80 8.59
CA ALA A 123 19.52 -14.53 7.35
C ALA A 123 18.07 -14.48 6.87
N ALA A 124 17.13 -14.70 7.78
CA ALA A 124 15.70 -14.57 7.51
C ALA A 124 15.33 -13.14 7.07
N SER A 125 15.90 -12.12 7.72
CA SER A 125 15.67 -10.72 7.34
C SER A 125 16.16 -10.43 5.93
N ALA A 126 17.35 -10.92 5.57
CA ALA A 126 17.90 -10.76 4.22
C ALA A 126 17.06 -11.48 3.16
N ILE A 127 16.48 -12.64 3.49
CA ILE A 127 15.51 -13.33 2.63
C ILE A 127 14.27 -12.44 2.41
N VAL A 128 13.67 -11.90 3.48
CA VAL A 128 12.50 -11.01 3.38
C VAL A 128 12.79 -9.79 2.50
N ASP A 129 13.97 -9.18 2.64
CA ASP A 129 14.40 -8.06 1.78
C ASP A 129 14.52 -8.48 0.31
N THR A 130 15.09 -9.65 0.04
CA THR A 130 15.20 -10.19 -1.32
C THR A 130 13.82 -10.47 -1.93
N VAL A 131 12.90 -11.02 -1.13
CA VAL A 131 11.50 -11.23 -1.55
C VAL A 131 10.84 -9.90 -1.84
N SER A 132 11.03 -8.87 -1.01
CA SER A 132 10.50 -7.52 -1.22
C SER A 132 10.87 -7.01 -2.62
N THR A 133 12.15 -7.10 -2.99
CA THR A 133 12.65 -6.68 -4.30
C THR A 133 11.96 -7.43 -5.45
N LEU A 134 11.77 -8.74 -5.32
CA LEU A 134 11.10 -9.56 -6.33
C LEU A 134 9.61 -9.24 -6.44
N VAL A 135 8.91 -9.05 -5.32
CA VAL A 135 7.50 -8.68 -5.28
C VAL A 135 7.29 -7.33 -5.98
N GLU A 136 8.11 -6.33 -5.66
CA GLU A 136 8.07 -5.02 -6.33
C GLU A 136 8.27 -5.16 -7.85
N ALA A 137 9.29 -5.92 -8.27
CA ALA A 137 9.58 -6.13 -9.68
C ALA A 137 8.42 -6.78 -10.43
N THR A 138 7.76 -7.77 -9.83
CA THR A 138 6.59 -8.45 -10.42
C THR A 138 5.36 -7.54 -10.43
N VAL A 139 5.08 -6.80 -9.34
CA VAL A 139 3.89 -5.95 -9.22
C VAL A 139 3.96 -4.76 -10.17
N PHE A 140 5.12 -4.11 -10.26
CA PHE A 140 5.33 -2.89 -11.06
C PHE A 140 5.80 -3.14 -12.49
N GLU A 141 5.83 -4.39 -12.95
CA GLU A 141 6.13 -4.70 -14.35
C GLU A 141 5.15 -3.97 -15.29
N LYS A 142 5.69 -3.06 -16.12
CA LYS A 142 4.89 -2.22 -17.02
C LYS A 142 4.27 -3.05 -18.13
N GLU A 143 2.95 -3.16 -18.14
CA GLU A 143 2.22 -3.76 -19.24
C GLU A 143 2.35 -2.92 -20.53
N GLY A 144 2.80 -3.55 -21.61
CA GLY A 144 2.75 -2.94 -22.93
C GLY A 144 1.30 -2.76 -23.39
N THR A 145 0.82 -1.52 -23.45
CA THR A 145 -0.55 -1.24 -23.90
C THR A 145 -0.66 -1.33 -25.43
N LEU A 146 -1.58 -2.16 -25.93
CA LEU A 146 -1.97 -2.13 -27.34
C LEU A 146 -2.55 -0.75 -27.67
N LYS A 147 -1.96 -0.04 -28.63
CA LYS A 147 -2.39 1.31 -29.03
C LYS A 147 -3.73 1.26 -29.76
N ASP A 148 -4.60 2.24 -29.49
CA ASP A 148 -5.86 2.40 -30.23
C ASP A 148 -5.61 3.13 -31.55
N GLU A 149 -5.55 2.38 -32.64
CA GLU A 149 -5.41 2.90 -34.00
C GLU A 149 -6.74 3.03 -34.74
N SER A 150 -7.87 2.98 -34.02
CA SER A 150 -9.21 3.08 -34.62
C SER A 150 -9.43 4.40 -35.38
N HIS A 151 -8.70 5.45 -35.03
CA HIS A 151 -8.74 6.73 -35.75
C HIS A 151 -8.29 6.62 -37.21
N LEU A 152 -7.40 5.67 -37.53
CA LEU A 152 -6.93 5.36 -38.89
C LEU A 152 -7.97 4.58 -39.72
N LEU A 153 -9.04 4.07 -39.09
CA LEU A 153 -10.05 3.26 -39.75
C LEU A 153 -11.29 4.09 -40.16
N PRO A 154 -11.97 3.71 -41.26
CA PRO A 154 -13.27 4.29 -41.63
C PRO A 154 -14.29 4.16 -40.48
N PRO A 155 -15.19 5.15 -40.26
CA PRO A 155 -16.14 5.17 -39.14
C PRO A 155 -16.92 3.86 -38.94
N ARG A 156 -17.32 3.21 -40.03
CA ARG A 156 -18.06 1.93 -40.01
C ARG A 156 -17.28 0.75 -39.42
N LYS A 157 -15.94 0.80 -39.44
CA LYS A 157 -15.06 -0.27 -38.92
C LYS A 157 -14.54 0.00 -37.51
N ARG A 158 -14.70 1.23 -36.99
CA ARG A 158 -14.14 1.64 -35.69
C ARG A 158 -14.69 0.83 -34.53
N LYS A 159 -16.02 0.62 -34.49
CA LYS A 159 -16.68 -0.12 -33.41
C LYS A 159 -16.16 -1.57 -33.30
N VAL A 160 -16.17 -2.29 -34.42
CA VAL A 160 -15.71 -3.69 -34.49
C VAL A 160 -14.23 -3.82 -34.12
N TYR A 161 -13.40 -2.86 -34.56
CA TYR A 161 -11.99 -2.84 -34.18
C TYR A 161 -11.79 -2.62 -32.67
N LYS A 162 -12.51 -1.67 -32.07
CA LYS A 162 -12.45 -1.40 -30.62
C LYS A 162 -12.86 -2.62 -29.80
N GLU A 163 -13.97 -3.27 -30.17
CA GLU A 163 -14.43 -4.49 -29.50
C GLU A 163 -13.38 -5.63 -29.59
N LYS A 164 -12.73 -5.80 -30.74
CA LYS A 164 -11.65 -6.78 -30.91
C LYS A 164 -10.42 -6.42 -30.06
N LEU A 165 -10.03 -5.14 -30.07
CA LEU A 165 -8.90 -4.62 -29.31
C LEU A 165 -9.12 -4.80 -27.80
N ASP A 166 -10.32 -4.50 -27.31
CA ASP A 166 -10.68 -4.63 -25.89
C ASP A 166 -10.71 -6.10 -25.45
N LYS A 167 -11.18 -7.01 -26.32
CA LYS A 167 -11.09 -8.45 -26.08
C LYS A 167 -9.63 -8.91 -25.98
N GLU A 168 -8.77 -8.50 -26.91
CA GLU A 168 -7.35 -8.88 -26.89
C GLU A 168 -6.63 -8.29 -25.67
N ARG A 169 -6.95 -7.06 -25.27
CA ARG A 169 -6.43 -6.44 -24.05
C ARG A 169 -6.84 -7.23 -22.81
N LEU A 170 -8.11 -7.65 -22.72
CA LEU A 170 -8.60 -8.44 -21.60
C LEU A 170 -7.91 -9.81 -21.52
N GLU A 171 -7.76 -10.50 -22.65
CA GLU A 171 -7.07 -11.80 -22.72
C GLU A 171 -5.59 -11.67 -22.30
N ARG A 172 -4.88 -10.65 -22.79
CA ARG A 172 -3.49 -10.36 -22.37
C ARG A 172 -3.40 -10.05 -20.88
N LYS A 173 -4.31 -9.22 -20.38
CA LYS A 173 -4.38 -8.86 -18.95
C LYS A 173 -4.62 -10.08 -18.08
N GLN A 174 -5.56 -10.95 -18.43
CA GLN A 174 -5.82 -12.20 -17.71
C GLN A 174 -4.62 -13.15 -17.69
N LYS A 175 -3.91 -13.28 -18.82
CA LYS A 175 -2.69 -14.09 -18.88
C LYS A 175 -1.61 -13.53 -17.96
N HIS A 176 -1.44 -12.22 -17.94
CA HIS A 176 -0.45 -11.55 -17.11
C HIS A 176 -0.82 -11.59 -15.62
N TRP A 177 -2.09 -11.41 -15.28
CA TRP A 177 -2.63 -11.63 -13.93
C TRP A 177 -2.37 -13.03 -13.39
N LYS A 178 -2.54 -14.06 -14.24
CA LYS A 178 -2.22 -15.43 -13.85
C LYS A 178 -0.74 -15.59 -13.48
N LEU A 179 0.16 -15.06 -14.32
CA LEU A 179 1.60 -15.13 -14.06
C LEU A 179 1.99 -14.37 -12.79
N LYS A 180 1.48 -13.14 -12.63
CA LYS A 180 1.70 -12.31 -11.44
C LYS A 180 1.21 -13.01 -10.17
N LYS A 181 0.02 -13.61 -10.21
CA LYS A 181 -0.52 -14.41 -9.10
C LYS A 181 0.42 -15.56 -8.74
N GLU A 182 0.82 -16.38 -9.71
CA GLU A 182 1.68 -17.54 -9.48
C GLU A 182 3.03 -17.12 -8.87
N ALA A 183 3.65 -16.07 -9.40
CA ALA A 183 4.93 -15.56 -8.91
C ALA A 183 4.82 -14.97 -7.49
N VAL A 184 3.88 -14.05 -7.25
CA VAL A 184 3.70 -13.41 -5.93
C VAL A 184 3.30 -14.45 -4.88
N SER A 185 2.40 -15.38 -5.20
CA SER A 185 1.98 -16.43 -4.25
C SER A 185 3.16 -17.32 -3.83
N ALA A 186 4.00 -17.73 -4.78
CA ALA A 186 5.19 -18.52 -4.48
C ALA A 186 6.19 -17.76 -3.59
N LEU A 187 6.33 -16.45 -3.78
CA LEU A 187 7.18 -15.60 -2.93
C LEU A 187 6.60 -15.45 -1.51
N MET A 188 5.28 -15.31 -1.36
CA MET A 188 4.64 -15.26 -0.05
C MET A 188 4.76 -16.60 0.70
N GLU A 189 4.67 -17.73 0.01
CA GLU A 189 4.95 -19.06 0.61
C GLU A 189 6.37 -19.15 1.18
N MET A 190 7.36 -18.51 0.55
CA MET A 190 8.73 -18.46 1.09
C MET A 190 8.81 -17.63 2.38
N ILE A 191 8.09 -16.51 2.47
CA ILE A 191 7.99 -15.72 3.72
C ILE A 191 7.34 -16.57 4.81
N ASP A 192 6.31 -17.33 4.49
CA ASP A 192 5.60 -18.22 5.42
C ASP A 192 6.49 -19.33 5.98
N HIS A 193 7.28 -19.95 5.12
CA HIS A 193 8.28 -20.96 5.51
C HIS A 193 9.31 -20.36 6.48
N VAL A 194 9.86 -19.18 6.16
CA VAL A 194 10.81 -18.46 7.01
C VAL A 194 10.19 -18.07 8.36
N ALA A 195 8.98 -17.50 8.35
CA ALA A 195 8.24 -17.13 9.54
C ALA A 195 8.00 -18.34 10.46
N SER A 196 7.52 -19.44 9.89
CA SER A 196 7.25 -20.67 10.61
C SER A 196 8.51 -21.30 11.19
N ALA A 197 9.61 -21.32 10.43
CA ALA A 197 10.90 -21.79 10.91
C ALA A 197 11.40 -20.99 12.11
N LEU A 198 11.26 -19.66 12.07
CA LEU A 198 11.66 -18.79 13.17
C LEU A 198 10.78 -18.96 14.41
N LEU A 199 9.47 -19.02 14.25
CA LEU A 199 8.53 -19.22 15.37
C LEU A 199 8.75 -20.57 16.08
N ARG A 200 9.22 -21.59 15.37
CA ARG A 200 9.58 -22.91 15.93
C ARG A 200 10.96 -22.94 16.61
N SER A 201 11.83 -21.98 16.32
CA SER A 201 13.20 -21.98 16.85
C SER A 201 13.24 -21.74 18.37
N SER A 202 14.39 -21.98 18.99
CA SER A 202 14.60 -21.67 20.41
C SER A 202 14.95 -20.18 20.60
N ALA A 203 14.73 -19.64 21.81
CA ALA A 203 15.05 -18.24 22.15
C ALA A 203 14.35 -17.17 21.27
N VAL A 204 13.13 -17.46 20.81
CA VAL A 204 12.28 -16.47 20.13
C VAL A 204 11.94 -15.35 21.11
N PRO A 205 12.16 -14.07 20.76
CA PRO A 205 11.73 -12.95 21.58
C PRO A 205 10.19 -12.83 21.59
N GLU A 206 9.65 -11.98 22.46
CA GLU A 206 8.21 -11.68 22.50
C GLU A 206 7.69 -11.21 21.14
N SER A 207 8.42 -10.28 20.52
CA SER A 207 8.19 -9.84 19.14
C SER A 207 9.50 -9.65 18.38
N ALA A 208 9.44 -9.79 17.06
CA ALA A 208 10.56 -9.49 16.18
C ALA A 208 10.08 -9.02 14.81
N THR A 209 10.74 -7.97 14.30
CA THR A 209 10.57 -7.50 12.92
C THR A 209 11.75 -7.93 12.06
N LEU A 210 11.45 -8.24 10.80
CA LEU A 210 12.34 -8.72 9.73
C LEU A 210 12.06 -7.91 8.46
N GLY A 211 13.11 -7.66 7.69
CA GLY A 211 13.06 -6.84 6.48
C GLY A 211 13.10 -5.33 6.79
N GLN A 212 13.56 -4.58 5.80
CA GLN A 212 13.76 -3.13 5.82
C GLN A 212 13.24 -2.44 4.55
N LYS A 213 12.77 -3.21 3.55
CA LYS A 213 12.23 -2.70 2.27
C LYS A 213 10.71 -2.52 2.32
N THR A 214 10.00 -2.62 1.20
CA THR A 214 8.54 -2.38 1.13
C THR A 214 7.70 -3.52 1.71
N VAL A 215 8.28 -4.72 1.80
CA VAL A 215 7.71 -5.87 2.50
C VAL A 215 8.43 -6.05 3.82
N GLN A 216 7.68 -6.07 4.92
CA GLN A 216 8.22 -6.33 6.25
C GLN A 216 7.42 -7.43 6.94
N LEU A 217 8.09 -8.25 7.74
CA LEU A 217 7.48 -9.34 8.49
C LEU A 217 7.67 -9.08 9.98
N ALA A 218 6.59 -9.14 10.76
CA ALA A 218 6.66 -9.16 12.20
C ALA A 218 6.08 -10.46 12.76
N LEU A 219 6.77 -11.01 13.75
CA LEU A 219 6.44 -12.25 14.44
C LEU A 219 6.17 -11.92 15.90
N LYS A 220 5.11 -12.50 16.49
CA LYS A 220 4.80 -12.39 17.93
C LYS A 220 4.38 -13.76 18.46
N LYS A 221 4.90 -14.17 19.62
CA LYS A 221 4.55 -15.46 20.25
C LYS A 221 3.54 -15.25 21.37
N GLU A 222 2.47 -16.05 21.41
CA GLU A 222 1.29 -15.78 22.25
C GLU A 222 1.45 -16.12 23.74
N ALA A 223 2.53 -16.79 24.16
CA ALA A 223 2.67 -17.29 25.54
C ALA A 223 2.64 -16.20 26.64
N GLU A 224 2.78 -14.92 26.28
CA GLU A 224 2.68 -13.77 27.18
C GLU A 224 1.91 -12.66 26.45
N LEU A 225 0.57 -12.70 26.50
CA LEU A 225 -0.26 -11.62 25.93
C LEU A 225 -0.02 -10.31 26.68
N GLY A 226 0.93 -9.53 26.19
CA GLY A 226 0.86 -8.08 26.31
C GLY A 226 -0.22 -7.57 25.36
N GLU A 227 -1.11 -6.72 25.88
CA GLU A 227 -2.02 -5.84 25.10
C GLU A 227 -1.25 -4.89 24.16
N GLU A 228 0.09 -4.95 24.15
CA GLU A 228 0.90 -4.11 23.30
C GLU A 228 0.69 -4.45 21.83
N PRO A 229 0.31 -3.43 21.05
CA PRO A 229 0.09 -3.61 19.64
C PRO A 229 1.39 -3.69 18.87
N LEU A 230 1.32 -4.32 17.71
CA LEU A 230 2.48 -4.53 16.86
C LEU A 230 2.47 -3.51 15.72
N SER A 231 3.56 -2.76 15.58
CA SER A 231 3.72 -1.74 14.55
C SER A 231 4.74 -2.14 13.50
N LEU A 232 4.40 -1.87 12.24
CA LEU A 232 5.21 -2.01 11.03
C LEU A 232 5.17 -0.67 10.26
N PRO A 233 6.12 -0.40 9.36
CA PRO A 233 6.03 0.77 8.47
C PRO A 233 4.73 0.79 7.66
N ALA A 234 4.26 -0.38 7.21
CA ALA A 234 3.01 -0.51 6.47
C ALA A 234 1.75 -0.33 7.33
N GLY A 235 1.82 -0.40 8.67
CA GLY A 235 0.61 -0.34 9.49
C GLY A 235 0.79 -0.87 10.90
N LYS A 236 -0.30 -0.90 11.65
CA LYS A 236 -0.31 -1.34 13.06
C LYS A 236 -1.45 -2.32 13.30
N VAL A 237 -1.23 -3.29 14.16
CA VAL A 237 -2.23 -4.30 14.55
C VAL A 237 -2.43 -4.25 16.06
N ASP A 238 -3.64 -3.91 16.50
CA ASP A 238 -4.08 -4.14 17.87
C ASP A 238 -4.85 -5.48 17.91
N PHE A 239 -4.38 -6.41 18.73
CA PHE A 239 -4.87 -7.79 18.79
C PHE A 239 -6.17 -7.89 19.60
N PRO A 240 -7.05 -8.85 19.27
CA PRO A 240 -8.23 -9.13 20.08
C PRO A 240 -7.84 -9.76 21.42
N THR A 241 -8.75 -9.74 22.40
CA THR A 241 -8.55 -10.42 23.68
C THR A 241 -8.46 -11.95 23.54
N ASP A 242 -7.84 -12.60 24.53
CA ASP A 242 -7.77 -14.06 24.62
C ASP A 242 -9.14 -14.71 24.50
N ASP A 243 -10.15 -14.14 25.18
CA ASP A 243 -11.53 -14.64 25.18
C ASP A 243 -12.14 -14.70 23.78
N ALA A 244 -11.78 -13.75 22.91
CA ALA A 244 -12.23 -13.73 21.52
C ALA A 244 -11.52 -14.80 20.66
N LEU A 245 -10.33 -15.25 21.06
CA LEU A 245 -9.52 -16.25 20.35
C LEU A 245 -9.77 -17.69 20.84
N LEU A 246 -10.26 -17.88 22.07
CA LEU A 246 -10.57 -19.18 22.67
C LEU A 246 -11.35 -20.16 21.77
N PRO A 247 -12.32 -19.72 20.92
CA PRO A 247 -13.04 -20.63 20.03
C PRO A 247 -12.16 -21.26 18.94
N PHE A 248 -11.02 -20.63 18.62
CA PHE A 248 -10.15 -21.02 17.51
C PHE A 248 -8.87 -21.72 17.99
N THR A 249 -8.36 -21.36 19.17
CA THR A 249 -7.10 -21.88 19.70
C THR A 249 -7.36 -22.91 20.80
N SER A 250 -6.85 -24.14 20.63
CA SER A 250 -6.93 -25.20 21.65
C SER A 250 -5.70 -25.24 22.57
N SER A 251 -4.69 -24.42 22.30
CA SER A 251 -3.39 -24.44 22.96
C SER A 251 -2.85 -23.02 23.14
N SER A 252 -2.13 -22.78 24.24
CA SER A 252 -1.46 -21.51 24.54
C SER A 252 -0.17 -21.25 23.73
N ASN A 253 0.15 -22.08 22.74
CA ASN A 253 1.39 -21.98 21.97
C ASN A 253 1.07 -21.76 20.49
N VAL A 254 0.51 -20.59 20.22
CA VAL A 254 0.27 -20.09 18.86
C VAL A 254 1.22 -18.92 18.57
N GLY A 255 1.42 -18.65 17.28
CA GLY A 255 2.31 -17.60 16.81
C GLY A 255 1.61 -16.71 15.79
N TRP A 256 1.73 -15.41 15.99
CA TRP A 256 1.25 -14.41 15.05
C TRP A 256 2.30 -14.12 14.00
N LYS A 257 1.86 -14.08 12.75
CA LYS A 257 2.64 -13.67 11.59
C LYS A 257 1.92 -12.51 10.92
N ILE A 258 2.56 -11.34 10.94
CA ILE A 258 2.06 -10.11 10.36
C ILE A 258 2.98 -9.69 9.22
N THR A 259 2.49 -9.66 7.99
CA THR A 259 3.25 -9.18 6.83
C THR A 259 2.71 -7.84 6.38
N GLY A 260 3.53 -6.81 6.43
CA GLY A 260 3.23 -5.47 5.96
C GLY A 260 3.75 -5.24 4.54
N PHE A 261 2.91 -4.63 3.70
CA PHE A 261 3.25 -4.23 2.34
C PHE A 261 2.96 -2.73 2.15
N ASN A 262 3.95 -1.94 1.74
CA ASN A 262 3.72 -0.52 1.44
C ASN A 262 2.78 -0.33 0.22
N ASP A 263 2.78 -1.31 -0.69
CA ASP A 263 1.95 -1.34 -1.90
C ASP A 263 1.14 -2.64 -1.94
N ASN A 264 -0.01 -2.62 -2.62
CA ASN A 264 -0.88 -3.79 -2.74
C ASN A 264 -0.17 -4.92 -3.53
N PRO A 265 0.12 -6.09 -2.92
CA PRO A 265 0.72 -7.22 -3.63
C PRO A 265 -0.33 -8.04 -4.41
N TYR A 266 -1.61 -7.94 -4.07
CA TYR A 266 -2.73 -8.69 -4.65
C TYR A 266 -3.39 -7.89 -5.79
N ILE A 267 -2.71 -7.88 -6.95
CA ILE A 267 -3.05 -7.02 -8.11
C ILE A 267 -3.81 -7.71 -9.26
N TRP A 268 -4.15 -8.99 -9.09
CA TRP A 268 -4.75 -9.81 -10.15
C TRP A 268 -6.28 -9.84 -10.14
N ASP A 269 -6.89 -8.74 -9.71
CA ASP A 269 -8.33 -8.51 -9.77
C ASP A 269 -8.66 -7.06 -10.18
N ARG A 270 -9.90 -6.82 -10.62
CA ARG A 270 -10.37 -5.46 -10.94
C ARG A 270 -10.41 -4.55 -9.72
N SER A 271 -10.82 -5.05 -8.56
CA SER A 271 -10.93 -4.27 -7.32
C SER A 271 -9.57 -3.86 -6.75
N ALA A 272 -8.49 -4.55 -7.14
CA ALA A 272 -7.14 -4.24 -6.67
C ALA A 272 -6.69 -2.81 -7.00
N GLY A 273 -7.22 -2.23 -8.09
CA GLY A 273 -6.93 -0.86 -8.49
C GLY A 273 -7.49 0.19 -7.55
N ASP A 274 -8.49 -0.14 -6.73
CA ASP A 274 -9.13 0.76 -5.78
C ASP A 274 -8.48 0.71 -4.39
N ILE A 275 -7.60 -0.27 -4.13
CA ILE A 275 -6.81 -0.32 -2.91
C ILE A 275 -5.75 0.79 -2.95
N LYS A 276 -5.93 1.81 -2.11
CA LYS A 276 -5.09 3.03 -2.04
C LYS A 276 -4.50 3.25 -0.66
N SER A 277 -4.22 2.15 0.03
CA SER A 277 -3.40 2.12 1.24
C SER A 277 -2.26 1.13 1.07
N SER A 278 -1.44 1.01 2.12
CA SER A 278 -0.69 -0.20 2.41
C SER A 278 -1.61 -1.42 2.60
N VAL A 279 -1.02 -2.60 2.61
CA VAL A 279 -1.69 -3.86 2.92
C VAL A 279 -1.04 -4.50 4.14
N VAL A 280 -1.84 -5.04 5.05
CA VAL A 280 -1.35 -5.76 6.24
C VAL A 280 -2.01 -7.14 6.26
N ASP A 281 -1.20 -8.18 6.16
CA ASP A 281 -1.61 -9.58 6.23
C ASP A 281 -1.40 -10.13 7.63
N VAL A 282 -2.48 -10.55 8.29
CA VAL A 282 -2.46 -11.05 9.66
C VAL A 282 -2.90 -12.51 9.64
N THR A 283 -2.01 -13.39 10.10
CA THR A 283 -2.30 -14.81 10.22
C THR A 283 -1.87 -15.34 11.59
N LEU A 284 -2.59 -16.36 12.04
CA LEU A 284 -2.33 -17.06 13.29
C LEU A 284 -1.91 -18.50 12.99
N GLY A 285 -0.78 -18.93 13.52
CA GLY A 285 -0.25 -20.28 13.33
C GLY A 285 -0.29 -21.12 14.61
N ASP A 286 -0.53 -22.42 14.47
CA ASP A 286 -0.37 -23.38 15.55
C ASP A 286 1.12 -23.63 15.90
N ALA A 287 1.39 -24.47 16.89
CA ALA A 287 2.76 -24.80 17.30
C ALA A 287 3.61 -25.47 16.20
N LYS A 288 2.99 -25.96 15.12
CA LYS A 288 3.68 -26.53 13.95
C LYS A 288 3.88 -25.50 12.84
N GLY A 289 3.35 -24.28 12.99
CA GLY A 289 3.34 -23.24 11.97
C GLY A 289 2.23 -23.43 10.94
N LYS A 290 1.24 -24.29 11.19
CA LYS A 290 0.08 -24.41 10.32
C LYS A 290 -0.91 -23.29 10.65
N GLU A 291 -1.39 -22.61 9.63
CA GLU A 291 -2.39 -21.56 9.76
C GLU A 291 -3.70 -22.07 10.41
N ILE A 292 -4.19 -21.27 11.35
CA ILE A 292 -5.47 -21.43 12.04
C ILE A 292 -6.45 -20.46 11.37
N PRO A 293 -7.49 -20.95 10.69
CA PRO A 293 -8.50 -20.07 10.10
C PRO A 293 -9.34 -19.43 11.21
N VAL A 294 -9.39 -18.09 11.21
CA VAL A 294 -10.14 -17.31 12.20
C VAL A 294 -11.17 -16.44 11.48
N ASN A 295 -12.45 -16.67 11.79
CA ASN A 295 -13.57 -15.93 11.23
C ASN A 295 -14.72 -15.87 12.25
N GLY A 296 -15.34 -14.69 12.39
CA GLY A 296 -16.43 -14.44 13.32
C GLY A 296 -15.96 -14.18 14.76
N LEU A 297 -14.84 -13.47 14.93
CA LEU A 297 -14.38 -13.00 16.23
C LEU A 297 -15.48 -12.21 16.95
N SER A 298 -15.66 -12.48 18.24
CA SER A 298 -16.62 -11.74 19.09
C SER A 298 -16.19 -10.29 19.34
N GLU A 299 -14.89 -10.02 19.22
CA GLU A 299 -14.26 -8.71 19.31
C GLU A 299 -13.47 -8.46 18.03
N ALA A 300 -13.60 -7.27 17.46
CA ALA A 300 -12.92 -6.95 16.21
C ALA A 300 -11.41 -6.78 16.43
N ILE A 301 -10.60 -7.38 15.55
CA ILE A 301 -9.19 -7.00 15.42
C ILE A 301 -9.09 -5.60 14.81
N THR A 302 -8.16 -4.78 15.32
CA THR A 302 -7.94 -3.43 14.79
C THR A 302 -6.70 -3.40 13.91
N ILE A 303 -6.89 -3.02 12.65
CA ILE A 303 -5.84 -2.89 11.65
C ILE A 303 -5.73 -1.44 11.21
N VAL A 304 -4.57 -0.83 11.40
CA VAL A 304 -4.26 0.53 10.93
C VAL A 304 -3.44 0.42 9.65
N LEU A 305 -3.94 1.03 8.57
CA LEU A 305 -3.36 1.01 7.24
C LEU A 305 -2.91 2.42 6.85
N GLN A 306 -1.75 2.54 6.23
CA GLN A 306 -1.19 3.81 5.77
C GLN A 306 -1.83 4.20 4.43
N ASN A 307 -2.45 5.38 4.38
CA ASN A 307 -3.12 5.87 3.19
C ASN A 307 -2.16 6.52 2.20
N ARG A 308 -2.48 6.43 0.91
CA ARG A 308 -1.76 7.15 -0.15
C ARG A 308 -2.10 8.65 -0.11
N PRO A 309 -1.12 9.56 0.08
CA PRO A 309 -1.38 11.00 0.18
C PRO A 309 -2.08 11.59 -1.05
N GLU A 310 -1.90 10.98 -2.23
CA GLU A 310 -2.54 11.42 -3.48
C GLU A 310 -4.08 11.39 -3.40
N MET A 311 -4.64 10.54 -2.54
CA MET A 311 -6.10 10.43 -2.36
C MET A 311 -6.70 11.58 -1.57
N PHE A 312 -5.87 12.36 -0.86
CA PHE A 312 -6.31 13.41 0.07
C PHE A 312 -5.75 14.78 -0.32
N GLN A 313 -5.44 14.97 -1.61
CA GLN A 313 -4.99 16.26 -2.13
C GLN A 313 -6.10 17.32 -2.02
N VAL A 314 -5.69 18.53 -1.67
CA VAL A 314 -6.59 19.67 -1.55
C VAL A 314 -7.13 20.05 -2.93
N GLY A 315 -8.46 20.06 -3.06
CA GLY A 315 -9.15 20.48 -4.26
C GLY A 315 -9.10 22.00 -4.50
N HIS A 316 -9.83 22.44 -5.52
CA HIS A 316 -9.88 23.86 -5.86
C HIS A 316 -10.60 24.68 -4.78
N LEU A 317 -9.87 25.61 -4.15
CA LEU A 317 -10.41 26.50 -3.13
C LEU A 317 -11.36 27.55 -3.75
N VAL A 318 -12.56 27.67 -3.20
CA VAL A 318 -13.56 28.67 -3.59
C VAL A 318 -13.82 29.65 -2.46
N ASN A 319 -14.35 30.84 -2.77
CA ASN A 319 -14.68 31.83 -1.75
C ASN A 319 -15.79 31.30 -0.84
N TYR A 320 -15.59 31.41 0.48
CA TYR A 320 -16.63 31.12 1.44
C TYR A 320 -17.69 32.22 1.43
N LYS A 321 -18.93 31.79 1.22
CA LYS A 321 -20.14 32.61 1.35
C LYS A 321 -21.32 31.70 1.67
N HIS A 322 -22.28 32.22 2.41
CA HIS A 322 -23.60 31.62 2.47
C HIS A 322 -24.30 31.77 1.12
N TYR A 323 -25.18 30.84 0.79
CA TYR A 323 -26.08 31.01 -0.36
C TYR A 323 -27.10 32.13 -0.06
N ASP A 324 -27.60 32.80 -1.10
CA ASP A 324 -28.57 33.89 -0.91
C ASP A 324 -29.84 33.34 -0.24
N ASN A 325 -30.25 33.93 0.88
CA ASN A 325 -31.32 33.47 1.79
C ASN A 325 -31.02 32.22 2.64
N ASP A 326 -29.78 31.72 2.64
CA ASP A 326 -29.34 30.59 3.47
C ASP A 326 -28.38 31.03 4.59
N THR A 327 -28.23 30.16 5.59
CA THR A 327 -27.31 30.35 6.72
C THR A 327 -26.05 29.48 6.65
N MET A 328 -25.91 28.69 5.57
CA MET A 328 -24.82 27.74 5.40
C MET A 328 -24.23 27.79 4.00
N ALA A 329 -23.02 27.25 3.86
CA ALA A 329 -22.46 26.92 2.56
C ALA A 329 -22.65 25.41 2.30
N TYR A 330 -23.24 25.05 1.16
CA TYR A 330 -23.59 23.67 0.85
C TYR A 330 -22.64 22.96 -0.12
N ARG A 331 -22.53 21.65 0.03
CA ARG A 331 -21.83 20.75 -0.90
C ARG A 331 -22.61 19.46 -1.06
N ASP A 332 -22.86 19.11 -2.32
CA ASP A 332 -23.61 17.92 -2.68
C ASP A 332 -22.70 16.84 -3.26
N PHE A 333 -23.00 15.60 -2.90
CA PHE A 333 -22.43 14.42 -3.52
C PHE A 333 -23.44 13.27 -3.58
N GLN A 334 -23.13 12.28 -4.41
CA GLN A 334 -23.93 11.07 -4.50
C GLN A 334 -23.46 10.06 -3.45
N ALA A 335 -24.25 9.89 -2.40
CA ALA A 335 -24.00 8.88 -1.38
C ALA A 335 -24.54 7.50 -1.79
N LEU A 336 -23.88 6.45 -1.31
CA LEU A 336 -24.25 5.05 -1.42
C LEU A 336 -24.70 4.54 -0.05
N GLU A 337 -25.60 3.56 -0.07
CA GLU A 337 -26.04 2.85 1.13
C GLU A 337 -24.89 2.08 1.78
N ASN A 338 -24.83 2.09 3.12
CA ASN A 338 -23.83 1.44 3.96
C ASN A 338 -22.38 1.79 3.59
N ALA A 339 -22.15 3.03 3.18
CA ALA A 339 -20.83 3.53 2.79
C ALA A 339 -20.30 4.53 3.83
N THR A 340 -18.98 4.50 4.03
CA THR A 340 -18.28 5.48 4.86
C THR A 340 -17.55 6.47 3.98
N TYR A 341 -17.68 7.75 4.30
CA TYR A 341 -17.04 8.85 3.60
C TYR A 341 -16.03 9.56 4.50
N GLY A 342 -14.87 9.90 3.94
CA GLY A 342 -13.94 10.85 4.52
C GLY A 342 -14.19 12.22 3.92
N VAL A 343 -14.42 13.23 4.76
CA VAL A 343 -14.64 14.62 4.33
C VAL A 343 -13.46 15.45 4.81
N THR A 344 -12.68 15.97 3.86
CA THR A 344 -11.57 16.90 4.12
C THR A 344 -12.07 18.33 3.94
N LEU A 345 -12.14 19.08 5.03
CA LEU A 345 -12.40 20.52 5.01
C LEU A 345 -11.07 21.26 5.04
N THR A 346 -10.75 21.96 3.94
CA THR A 346 -9.56 22.83 3.88
C THR A 346 -10.00 24.28 3.85
N VAL A 347 -9.46 25.10 4.76
CA VAL A 347 -9.75 26.53 4.84
C VAL A 347 -8.46 27.31 4.79
N ARG A 348 -8.39 28.27 3.87
CA ARG A 348 -7.28 29.20 3.73
C ARG A 348 -7.73 30.60 4.09
N THR A 349 -7.06 31.19 5.06
CA THR A 349 -7.40 32.51 5.60
C THR A 349 -6.17 33.29 6.07
N ALA A 350 -6.31 34.61 6.15
CA ALA A 350 -5.31 35.49 6.78
C ALA A 350 -5.40 35.49 8.31
N GLY A 351 -6.56 35.11 8.87
CA GLY A 351 -6.79 34.98 10.31
C GLY A 351 -6.70 33.53 10.77
N PHE A 352 -7.42 33.22 11.85
CA PHE A 352 -7.51 31.89 12.44
C PHE A 352 -8.97 31.42 12.45
N ILE A 353 -9.19 30.11 12.31
CA ILE A 353 -10.50 29.47 12.44
C ILE A 353 -10.60 28.84 13.82
N ARG A 354 -11.45 29.37 14.69
CA ARG A 354 -11.61 28.86 16.07
C ARG A 354 -12.59 27.71 16.13
N GLU A 355 -13.66 27.83 15.36
CA GLU A 355 -14.68 26.81 15.28
C GLU A 355 -15.29 26.72 13.88
N ALA A 356 -15.81 25.54 13.56
CA ALA A 356 -16.66 25.30 12.41
C ALA A 356 -17.75 24.30 12.79
N ARG A 357 -18.93 24.45 12.19
CA ARG A 357 -20.02 23.47 12.32
C ARG A 357 -20.32 22.86 10.96
N MET A 358 -20.33 21.54 10.93
CA MET A 358 -20.70 20.75 9.75
C MET A 358 -21.99 20.00 10.04
N TYR A 359 -22.95 20.08 9.12
CA TYR A 359 -24.19 19.32 9.14
C TYR A 359 -24.31 18.51 7.87
N GLY A 360 -24.95 17.34 7.93
CA GLY A 360 -25.16 16.47 6.79
C GLY A 360 -26.59 15.97 6.72
N LYS A 361 -27.16 15.89 5.52
CA LYS A 361 -28.52 15.38 5.31
C LYS A 361 -28.68 14.66 3.98
N LEU A 362 -29.44 13.57 4.00
CA LEU A 362 -29.83 12.80 2.83
C LEU A 362 -31.15 13.35 2.25
N GLY A 363 -31.14 13.68 0.95
CA GLY A 363 -32.35 14.06 0.21
C GLY A 363 -32.89 15.47 0.50
N GLY A 364 -32.05 16.40 0.94
CA GLY A 364 -32.39 17.81 1.13
C GLY A 364 -31.30 18.58 1.88
N ASP A 365 -31.50 19.89 2.01
CA ASP A 365 -30.52 20.79 2.63
C ASP A 365 -30.57 20.67 4.17
N PRO A 366 -29.43 20.47 4.86
CA PRO A 366 -29.38 20.36 6.31
C PRO A 366 -29.60 21.73 6.99
N THR A 367 -30.22 21.71 8.17
CA THR A 367 -30.26 22.86 9.09
C THR A 367 -29.66 22.48 10.45
N ASP A 368 -29.48 23.45 11.32
CA ASP A 368 -29.02 23.21 12.70
C ASP A 368 -30.01 22.37 13.52
N ILE A 369 -31.28 22.31 13.11
CA ILE A 369 -32.33 21.50 13.74
C ILE A 369 -32.72 20.24 12.96
N ASP A 370 -32.52 20.23 11.65
CA ASP A 370 -32.98 19.16 10.75
C ASP A 370 -31.81 18.65 9.90
N HIS A 371 -31.13 17.63 10.42
CA HIS A 371 -29.96 16.99 9.83
C HIS A 371 -29.90 15.50 10.24
N ASN A 372 -29.12 14.71 9.49
CA ASN A 372 -28.80 13.32 9.84
C ASN A 372 -27.46 13.20 10.56
N PHE A 373 -26.57 14.17 10.36
CA PHE A 373 -25.24 14.21 10.94
C PHE A 373 -24.90 15.62 11.36
N SER A 374 -24.15 15.76 12.45
CA SER A 374 -23.53 17.02 12.85
C SER A 374 -22.16 16.78 13.44
N LYS A 375 -21.21 17.68 13.15
CA LYS A 375 -19.89 17.71 13.76
C LYS A 375 -19.52 19.15 14.11
N PHE A 376 -19.20 19.37 15.38
CA PHE A 376 -18.51 20.57 15.83
C PHE A 376 -17.00 20.35 15.69
N LEU A 377 -16.32 21.30 15.09
CA LEU A 377 -14.87 21.34 14.92
C LEU A 377 -14.36 22.51 15.75
N SER A 378 -13.53 22.21 16.73
CA SER A 378 -12.75 23.18 17.49
C SER A 378 -11.40 23.41 16.80
N TRP A 379 -10.64 24.38 17.30
CA TRP A 379 -9.30 24.66 16.81
C TRP A 379 -8.34 23.46 16.91
N GLU A 380 -8.58 22.51 17.82
CA GLU A 380 -7.77 21.30 18.00
C GLU A 380 -8.04 20.24 16.92
N ASP A 381 -9.19 20.33 16.23
CA ASP A 381 -9.55 19.43 15.13
C ASP A 381 -8.88 19.82 13.81
N PHE A 382 -8.15 20.95 13.77
CA PHE A 382 -7.49 21.45 12.55
C PHE A 382 -5.98 21.26 12.60
N ASP A 383 -5.44 20.61 11.58
CA ASP A 383 -4.03 20.67 11.24
C ASP A 383 -3.72 22.02 10.59
N ILE A 384 -2.88 22.83 11.24
CA ILE A 384 -2.58 24.19 10.79
C ILE A 384 -1.17 24.25 10.21
N THR A 385 -1.08 24.70 8.97
CA THR A 385 0.17 24.90 8.25
C THR A 385 0.26 26.31 7.69
N GLY A 386 1.48 26.74 7.34
CA GLY A 386 1.75 28.08 6.79
C GLY A 386 2.28 29.05 7.84
N TYR A 387 2.12 30.34 7.56
CA TYR A 387 2.60 31.44 8.40
C TYR A 387 1.49 32.47 8.66
N GLU A 388 1.68 33.30 9.67
CA GLU A 388 0.72 34.34 10.06
C GLU A 388 0.36 35.25 8.87
N GLY A 389 -0.94 35.42 8.61
CA GLY A 389 -1.45 36.15 7.43
C GLY A 389 -1.72 35.29 6.20
N ASN A 390 -1.38 33.99 6.20
CA ASN A 390 -1.71 33.04 5.14
C ASN A 390 -1.69 31.59 5.67
N GLN A 391 -2.60 31.29 6.60
CA GLN A 391 -2.71 29.98 7.23
C GLN A 391 -3.63 29.06 6.43
N THR A 392 -3.31 27.77 6.41
CA THR A 392 -4.17 26.71 5.89
C THR A 392 -4.52 25.77 7.04
N SER A 393 -5.81 25.71 7.37
CA SER A 393 -6.38 24.84 8.39
C SER A 393 -7.09 23.69 7.70
N THR A 394 -6.74 22.46 8.04
CA THR A 394 -7.31 21.24 7.44
C THR A 394 -7.91 20.37 8.53
N ALA A 395 -9.18 19.98 8.38
CA ALA A 395 -9.84 19.02 9.26
C ALA A 395 -10.32 17.81 8.46
N PHE A 396 -10.31 16.64 9.07
CA PHE A 396 -10.80 15.39 8.48
C PHE A 396 -11.93 14.80 9.31
N ILE A 397 -13.05 14.49 8.65
CA ILE A 397 -14.27 14.03 9.30
C ILE A 397 -14.69 12.70 8.67
N VAL A 398 -14.92 11.68 9.50
CA VAL A 398 -15.52 10.41 9.07
C VAL A 398 -17.05 10.54 9.14
N LEU A 399 -17.69 10.35 8.00
CA LEU A 399 -19.14 10.42 7.79
C LEU A 399 -19.69 9.05 7.38
N PRO A 400 -20.26 8.26 8.30
CA PRO A 400 -20.96 7.03 7.95
C PRO A 400 -22.35 7.35 7.37
N VAL A 401 -22.70 6.73 6.25
CA VAL A 401 -24.04 6.76 5.67
C VAL A 401 -24.65 5.37 5.78
N GLU A 402 -25.73 5.26 6.56
CA GLU A 402 -26.38 3.99 6.85
C GLU A 402 -27.34 3.60 5.72
N LYS A 403 -28.65 3.76 5.91
CA LYS A 403 -29.65 3.32 4.92
C LYS A 403 -30.05 4.44 3.96
N ILE A 404 -30.09 4.09 2.68
CA ILE A 404 -30.65 4.95 1.64
C ILE A 404 -31.71 4.16 0.85
N ASN A 405 -32.89 4.75 0.68
CA ASN A 405 -33.92 4.17 -0.18
C ASN A 405 -33.38 4.03 -1.62
N ASN A 406 -33.46 2.83 -2.20
CA ASN A 406 -32.94 2.48 -3.52
C ASN A 406 -31.39 2.43 -3.64
N GLY A 407 -30.66 2.31 -2.52
CA GLY A 407 -29.22 2.04 -2.49
C GLY A 407 -28.29 3.22 -2.77
N ARG A 408 -28.82 4.37 -3.21
CA ARG A 408 -28.06 5.61 -3.44
C ARG A 408 -28.94 6.84 -3.33
N GLY A 409 -28.39 7.97 -2.87
CA GLY A 409 -29.12 9.23 -2.74
C GLY A 409 -28.21 10.46 -2.73
N GLN A 410 -28.78 11.63 -3.02
CA GLN A 410 -28.06 12.90 -2.88
C GLN A 410 -27.88 13.21 -1.40
N TYR A 411 -26.64 13.49 -0.99
CA TYR A 411 -26.30 13.88 0.36
C TYR A 411 -25.70 15.28 0.33
N THR A 412 -26.20 16.15 1.18
CA THR A 412 -25.81 17.56 1.26
C THR A 412 -25.10 17.83 2.57
N ILE A 413 -23.91 18.42 2.48
CA ILE A 413 -23.12 18.91 3.61
C ILE A 413 -23.33 20.41 3.72
N GLY A 414 -23.78 20.89 4.87
CA GLY A 414 -23.86 22.31 5.22
C GLY A 414 -22.74 22.72 6.15
N LEU A 415 -22.09 23.86 5.88
CA LEU A 415 -21.00 24.40 6.67
C LEU A 415 -21.35 25.78 7.23
N ILE A 416 -21.03 25.99 8.51
CA ILE A 416 -21.05 27.29 9.18
C ILE A 416 -19.64 27.59 9.70
N MET A 417 -19.05 28.64 9.17
CA MET A 417 -17.77 29.24 9.58
C MET A 417 -17.95 30.76 9.63
N ASP A 418 -18.43 31.28 10.76
CA ASP A 418 -18.84 32.68 10.88
C ASP A 418 -17.65 33.64 10.73
N GLU A 419 -16.48 33.24 11.23
CA GLU A 419 -15.22 33.97 11.05
C GLU A 419 -14.90 34.21 9.57
N CYS A 420 -15.25 33.25 8.70
CA CYS A 420 -14.96 33.33 7.28
C CYS A 420 -15.79 34.35 6.51
N LEU A 421 -16.94 34.76 7.04
CA LEU A 421 -17.73 35.86 6.45
C LEU A 421 -16.97 37.19 6.56
N SER A 422 -16.28 37.41 7.67
CA SER A 422 -15.48 38.62 7.91
C SER A 422 -14.10 38.54 7.26
N GLN A 423 -13.45 37.38 7.32
CA GLN A 423 -12.08 37.16 6.85
C GLN A 423 -11.99 36.90 5.35
N LYS A 424 -13.12 36.70 4.66
CA LYS A 424 -13.19 36.33 3.23
C LYS A 424 -12.34 35.09 2.92
N CYS A 425 -12.53 34.04 3.71
CA CYS A 425 -11.80 32.79 3.53
C CYS A 425 -12.01 32.18 2.15
N LYS A 426 -11.05 31.37 1.72
CA LYS A 426 -11.26 30.39 0.66
C LYS A 426 -11.29 28.99 1.26
N TYR A 427 -12.11 28.09 0.73
CA TYR A 427 -12.25 26.74 1.26
C TYR A 427 -12.48 25.70 0.16
N SER A 428 -12.14 24.44 0.46
CA SER A 428 -12.55 23.26 -0.30
C SER A 428 -13.19 22.24 0.64
N VAL A 429 -14.04 21.40 0.06
CA VAL A 429 -14.59 20.22 0.72
C VAL A 429 -14.38 19.07 -0.24
N ASP A 430 -13.40 18.25 0.09
CA ASP A 430 -12.99 17.12 -0.73
C ASP A 430 -13.50 15.84 -0.07
N ILE A 431 -14.12 14.96 -0.85
CA ILE A 431 -14.85 13.80 -0.34
C ILE A 431 -14.25 12.54 -0.96
N VAL A 432 -13.93 11.58 -0.10
CA VAL A 432 -13.53 10.23 -0.50
C VAL A 432 -14.50 9.22 0.08
N ARG A 433 -14.76 8.14 -0.65
CA ARG A 433 -15.39 6.95 -0.10
C ARG A 433 -14.28 6.04 0.39
N ILE A 434 -14.37 5.58 1.64
CA ILE A 434 -13.41 4.69 2.28
C ILE A 434 -14.13 3.38 2.60
N SER A 435 -13.49 2.26 2.33
CA SER A 435 -14.00 0.94 2.67
C SER A 435 -12.85 0.04 3.09
N CYS A 436 -12.97 -0.58 4.26
CA CYS A 436 -12.05 -1.63 4.68
C CYS A 436 -12.32 -2.88 3.85
N ARG A 437 -11.27 -3.40 3.24
CA ARG A 437 -11.32 -4.57 2.38
C ARG A 437 -10.39 -5.64 2.90
N TYR A 438 -10.72 -6.89 2.56
CA TYR A 438 -9.86 -8.02 2.78
C TYR A 438 -9.69 -8.83 1.50
N TRP A 439 -8.55 -9.50 1.36
CA TRP A 439 -8.27 -10.36 0.23
C TRP A 439 -8.86 -11.75 0.44
N GLU A 440 -9.82 -12.12 -0.40
CA GLU A 440 -10.36 -13.47 -0.47
C GLU A 440 -9.57 -14.30 -1.49
N SER A 441 -8.75 -15.23 -1.01
CA SER A 441 -7.86 -16.05 -1.86
C SER A 441 -8.63 -16.99 -2.79
N ASP A 442 -9.77 -17.52 -2.33
CA ASP A 442 -10.60 -18.44 -3.11
C ASP A 442 -11.23 -17.75 -4.32
N ASP A 443 -11.83 -16.58 -4.10
CA ASP A 443 -12.49 -15.79 -5.15
C ASP A 443 -11.51 -14.90 -5.93
N ASN A 444 -10.29 -14.72 -5.42
CA ASN A 444 -9.28 -13.80 -5.93
C ASN A 444 -9.83 -12.38 -6.06
N ALA A 445 -10.43 -11.87 -4.99
CA ALA A 445 -11.07 -10.57 -4.98
C ALA A 445 -10.95 -9.87 -3.63
N TRP A 446 -10.91 -8.54 -3.66
CA TRP A 446 -11.07 -7.74 -2.45
C TRP A 446 -12.54 -7.65 -2.07
N LYS A 447 -12.87 -8.18 -0.89
CA LYS A 447 -14.22 -8.17 -0.30
C LYS A 447 -14.26 -7.23 0.90
N GLY A 448 -15.44 -6.96 1.46
CA GLY A 448 -15.61 -5.98 2.54
C GLY A 448 -16.50 -6.43 3.69
N ASP A 449 -17.05 -7.65 3.63
CA ASP A 449 -17.79 -8.25 4.73
C ASP A 449 -16.89 -8.56 5.94
N GLY A 450 -17.49 -8.57 7.13
CA GLY A 450 -16.76 -8.72 8.40
C GLY A 450 -15.99 -7.48 8.85
N CYS A 451 -15.83 -6.47 8.00
CA CYS A 451 -15.01 -5.29 8.27
C CYS A 451 -15.80 -3.97 8.29
N LYS A 452 -15.35 -3.03 9.12
CA LYS A 452 -15.89 -1.66 9.20
C LYS A 452 -14.79 -0.62 9.36
N VAL A 453 -15.01 0.56 8.81
CA VAL A 453 -14.13 1.73 8.99
C VAL A 453 -14.39 2.35 10.36
N SER A 454 -13.33 2.55 11.15
CA SER A 454 -13.42 3.19 12.46
C SER A 454 -13.57 4.71 12.31
N PRO A 455 -14.38 5.38 13.17
CA PRO A 455 -14.47 6.84 13.23
C PRO A 455 -13.17 7.56 13.58
N LYS A 456 -12.15 6.83 14.05
CA LYS A 456 -10.80 7.36 14.34
C LYS A 456 -9.89 7.45 13.11
N THR A 457 -10.37 7.02 11.94
CA THR A 457 -9.66 7.13 10.65
C THR A 457 -9.29 8.57 10.35
N THR A 458 -8.08 8.79 9.83
CA THR A 458 -7.54 10.10 9.44
C THR A 458 -7.20 10.13 7.94
N ARG A 459 -6.61 11.23 7.46
CA ARG A 459 -6.12 11.31 6.07
C ARG A 459 -4.92 10.39 5.86
N GLU A 460 -4.08 10.28 6.88
CA GLU A 460 -2.84 9.51 6.88
C GLU A 460 -3.08 8.02 7.11
N GLU A 461 -4.09 7.66 7.91
CA GLU A 461 -4.31 6.28 8.34
C GLU A 461 -5.79 5.88 8.28
N THR A 462 -6.09 4.76 7.60
CA THR A 462 -7.39 4.09 7.67
C THR A 462 -7.37 3.04 8.76
N ILE A 463 -8.32 3.11 9.69
CA ILE A 463 -8.44 2.15 10.79
C ILE A 463 -9.60 1.20 10.51
N CYS A 464 -9.30 -0.07 10.34
CA CYS A 464 -10.24 -1.16 10.06
C CYS A 464 -10.50 -2.01 11.29
N LEU A 465 -11.78 -2.28 11.54
CA LEU A 465 -12.26 -3.17 12.59
C LEU A 465 -12.87 -4.40 11.91
N CYS A 466 -12.22 -5.55 12.01
CA CYS A 466 -12.60 -6.77 11.29
C CYS A 466 -12.82 -7.96 12.23
N ASP A 467 -13.65 -8.93 11.85
CA ASP A 467 -13.97 -10.12 12.65
C ASP A 467 -13.26 -11.40 12.17
N HIS A 468 -12.28 -11.28 11.28
CA HIS A 468 -11.49 -12.40 10.75
C HIS A 468 -10.02 -12.01 10.64
N LEU A 469 -9.15 -12.98 10.34
CA LEU A 469 -7.72 -12.78 10.10
C LEU A 469 -7.39 -13.12 8.64
N THR A 470 -6.94 -12.13 7.88
CA THR A 470 -6.58 -12.23 6.45
C THR A 470 -5.64 -11.07 6.07
N ALA A 471 -5.46 -10.81 4.77
CA ALA A 471 -4.83 -9.59 4.28
C ALA A 471 -5.83 -8.45 4.11
N PHE A 472 -5.53 -7.31 4.72
CA PHE A 472 -6.38 -6.12 4.78
C PHE A 472 -5.81 -4.95 3.98
N GLY A 473 -6.69 -4.20 3.32
CA GLY A 473 -6.39 -2.99 2.57
C GLY A 473 -7.57 -2.02 2.61
N ALA A 474 -7.34 -0.74 2.30
CA ALA A 474 -8.39 0.27 2.20
C ALA A 474 -8.67 0.61 0.74
N ASP A 475 -9.92 0.38 0.33
CA ASP A 475 -10.51 0.90 -0.91
C ASP A 475 -10.85 2.38 -0.69
N ILE A 476 -10.14 3.26 -1.39
CA ILE A 476 -10.33 4.71 -1.30
C ILE A 476 -10.60 5.25 -2.69
N VAL A 477 -11.76 5.87 -2.88
CA VAL A 477 -12.18 6.43 -4.17
C VAL A 477 -12.59 7.87 -4.00
N LEU A 478 -12.03 8.76 -4.82
CA LEU A 478 -12.44 10.16 -4.91
C LEU A 478 -13.91 10.24 -5.33
N VAL A 479 -14.70 10.98 -4.57
CA VAL A 479 -16.12 11.21 -4.86
C VAL A 479 -16.26 12.58 -5.50
N PRO A 480 -16.68 12.67 -6.77
CA PRO A 480 -16.91 13.95 -7.41
C PRO A 480 -17.97 14.73 -6.63
N THR A 481 -17.62 15.93 -6.20
CA THR A 481 -18.60 16.89 -5.71
C THR A 481 -19.27 17.54 -6.91
N GLN A 482 -20.58 17.76 -6.82
CA GLN A 482 -21.27 18.52 -7.86
C GLN A 482 -20.91 20.00 -7.69
N GLY A 483 -19.86 20.42 -8.39
CA GLY A 483 -19.32 21.76 -8.31
C GLY A 483 -18.94 22.29 -9.68
N ASN A 484 -19.94 22.70 -10.47
CA ASN A 484 -19.82 23.79 -11.44
C ASN A 484 -21.20 24.43 -11.72
N LEU A 485 -21.31 25.72 -11.43
CA LEU A 485 -22.18 26.72 -12.10
C LEU A 485 -23.69 26.46 -12.22
N CYS A 486 -24.36 26.00 -11.17
CA CYS A 486 -25.80 26.21 -11.03
C CYS A 486 -26.05 27.26 -9.93
N SER A 487 -26.18 28.54 -10.29
CA SER A 487 -26.90 29.48 -9.44
C SER A 487 -28.36 29.06 -9.45
N ARG A 488 -28.85 28.55 -8.32
CA ARG A 488 -30.27 28.26 -8.12
C ARG A 488 -31.02 29.60 -8.11
N SER A 489 -31.44 30.09 -9.28
CA SER A 489 -32.30 31.27 -9.35
C SER A 489 -33.73 30.83 -9.08
N GLU A 490 -34.30 31.25 -7.95
CA GLU A 490 -35.73 31.13 -7.70
C GLU A 490 -36.48 32.04 -8.68
N VAL A 491 -37.07 31.46 -9.73
CA VAL A 491 -38.28 32.04 -10.33
C VAL A 491 -39.21 30.90 -10.73
N GLY A 492 -40.26 30.69 -9.93
CA GLY A 492 -41.57 30.13 -10.32
C GLY A 492 -41.61 28.72 -10.93
N GLN A 493 -42.26 27.79 -10.22
CA GLN A 493 -42.88 26.54 -10.69
C GLN A 493 -42.51 26.07 -12.12
N ASP A 494 -41.26 25.66 -12.32
CA ASP A 494 -40.81 24.62 -13.25
C ASP A 494 -39.27 24.59 -13.19
N SER A 495 -38.72 23.56 -12.55
CA SER A 495 -37.27 23.40 -12.41
C SER A 495 -36.65 22.94 -13.74
N CYS A 496 -36.14 23.87 -14.55
CA CYS A 496 -35.27 23.57 -15.68
C CYS A 496 -33.81 23.89 -15.36
N MET A 497 -32.94 22.89 -15.45
CA MET A 497 -31.48 23.06 -15.45
C MET A 497 -31.04 23.70 -16.77
N VAL A 498 -30.32 24.82 -16.71
CA VAL A 498 -29.55 25.34 -17.86
C VAL A 498 -28.08 25.16 -17.54
N CYS A 499 -27.43 24.20 -18.21
CA CYS A 499 -25.99 24.02 -18.16
C CYS A 499 -25.34 24.91 -19.24
N LEU A 500 -24.37 25.74 -18.87
CA LEU A 500 -23.46 26.34 -19.84
C LEU A 500 -22.36 25.32 -20.16
N GLU A 501 -22.27 24.90 -21.42
CA GLU A 501 -21.11 24.16 -21.95
C GLU A 501 -19.92 25.12 -22.04
N GLU A 502 -18.79 24.78 -21.41
CA GLU A 502 -17.52 25.50 -21.62
C GLU A 502 -16.77 24.94 -22.84
N TYR A 503 -16.25 25.87 -23.65
CA TYR A 503 -15.34 25.66 -24.78
C TYR A 503 -13.89 25.50 -24.35
#